data_AF-A0A1S3JIW3-F1
#
_entry.id   AF-A0A1S3JIW3-F1
#
_cell.length_a   1.000
_cell.length_b   1.000
_cell.length_c   1.000
_cell.angle_alpha   90.00
_cell.angle_beta   90.00
_cell.angle_gamma   90.00
#
_symmetry.space_group_name_H-M   'P 1'
#
loop_
_entity.id
_entity.type
_entity.pdbx_description
1 polymer ?
#
loop_
_entity_poly.entity_id
_entity_poly.type
_entity_poly.pdbx_seq_one_letter_code
_entity_poly.pdbx_strand_id
1 'polypeptide(L)'
;MDESLLSPRSTISQMSSVTTPRNTPYWTPVPTPLMRRHAQQQQLTQFDIKLIELDQVKKDALAHLKKYNALRTQFIEWFSANNKAFCVALQTVQLAVPDLVPRDIYTMNDFIKVLEMCRLLLSKKRWRLTSHEKLEEFYEFWTRLSELKAMGDKNVYERTCEFCESITRLREPQIKDKIDRLYAKLNKEYSNDFIFKEIHNERDNLFTYRMMQPAFLGLISYIPYLLKNATKVCYLVTKLHIEKE
;
A
#
# COMPACT_ATOMS: atom_id res chain seq x y z
N MET A 1 -6.51 62.76 37.81
CA MET A 1 -6.83 61.34 38.00
C MET A 1 -5.62 60.73 38.67
N ASP A 2 -5.62 60.90 39.99
CA ASP A 2 -4.82 60.26 41.03
C ASP A 2 -4.78 58.74 40.86
N GLU A 3 -3.85 57.93 41.35
CA GLU A 3 -2.57 58.02 42.08
C GLU A 3 -2.02 56.57 41.94
N SER A 4 -0.75 56.33 41.59
CA SER A 4 0.33 55.94 42.53
C SER A 4 -0.04 54.80 43.51
N LEU A 5 0.76 53.80 43.86
CA LEU A 5 2.16 53.41 43.68
C LEU A 5 2.33 52.01 44.34
N LEU A 6 3.30 51.24 43.84
CA LEU A 6 4.30 50.46 44.61
C LEU A 6 3.89 49.39 45.65
N SER A 7 4.35 48.17 45.38
CA SER A 7 4.82 47.18 46.38
C SER A 7 5.89 47.79 47.31
N PRO A 8 6.23 47.21 48.49
CA PRO A 8 7.26 46.14 48.49
C PRO A 8 7.36 45.26 49.77
N ARG A 9 8.37 44.36 49.72
CA ARG A 9 9.26 43.85 50.80
C ARG A 9 9.05 42.44 51.37
N SER A 10 10.02 41.62 50.97
CA SER A 10 10.72 40.51 51.62
C SER A 10 11.05 40.66 53.11
N THR A 11 11.05 39.54 53.85
CA THR A 11 11.94 39.30 55.01
C THR A 11 12.31 37.82 55.13
N ILE A 12 13.61 37.58 55.37
CA ILE A 12 14.27 36.31 55.70
C ILE A 12 14.34 36.18 57.24
N SER A 13 14.43 34.94 57.75
CA SER A 13 15.30 34.49 58.86
C SER A 13 14.67 33.89 60.13
N GLN A 14 15.10 32.64 60.39
CA GLN A 14 15.62 32.05 61.64
C GLN A 14 14.73 31.39 62.72
N MET A 15 14.95 30.07 62.82
CA MET A 15 15.42 29.22 63.97
C MET A 15 14.67 29.15 65.31
N SER A 16 14.62 27.88 65.78
CA SER A 16 14.59 27.33 67.17
C SER A 16 13.32 26.50 67.41
N SER A 17 13.28 25.34 68.05
CA SER A 17 14.25 24.48 68.74
C SER A 17 13.53 23.19 69.18
N VAL A 18 14.23 22.05 69.09
CA VAL A 18 14.20 20.85 69.96
C VAL A 18 12.90 20.45 70.67
N THR A 19 12.41 19.23 70.37
CA THR A 19 11.80 18.33 71.37
C THR A 19 11.85 16.87 70.88
N THR A 20 12.78 16.07 71.40
CA THR A 20 12.61 14.61 71.62
C THR A 20 11.71 14.42 72.85
N PRO A 21 10.90 13.33 73.02
CA PRO A 21 11.34 11.93 72.91
C PRO A 21 10.27 10.87 72.52
N ARG A 22 10.69 9.67 72.11
CA ARG A 22 10.35 8.37 72.75
C ARG A 22 10.72 7.15 71.90
N ASN A 23 11.42 6.22 72.56
CA ASN A 23 11.59 4.82 72.19
C ASN A 23 10.25 4.12 71.89
N THR A 24 10.20 3.40 70.77
CA THR A 24 9.49 2.10 70.68
C THR A 24 10.31 1.16 69.77
N PRO A 25 10.58 -0.09 70.19
CA PRO A 25 11.25 -1.09 69.37
C PRO A 25 10.24 -1.97 68.63
N TYR A 26 10.74 -2.70 67.64
CA TYR A 26 10.11 -3.78 66.86
C TYR A 26 9.17 -3.35 65.73
N TRP A 27 9.63 -3.55 64.50
CA TRP A 27 9.10 -4.53 63.52
C TRP A 27 10.05 -4.50 62.31
N THR A 28 11.03 -5.41 62.26
CA THR A 28 11.63 -5.77 60.98
C THR A 28 10.58 -6.61 60.24
N PRO A 29 10.13 -6.22 59.04
CA PRO A 29 9.37 -7.14 58.22
C PRO A 29 10.34 -8.25 57.81
N VAL A 30 10.09 -9.46 58.29
CA VAL A 30 10.67 -10.69 57.74
C VAL A 30 10.38 -10.67 56.23
N PRO A 31 11.40 -10.68 55.35
CA PRO A 31 11.14 -10.79 53.92
C PRO A 31 10.45 -12.12 53.65
N THR A 32 9.17 -12.07 53.30
CA THR A 32 8.43 -13.25 52.88
C THR A 32 9.13 -13.84 51.66
N PRO A 33 9.47 -15.15 51.65
CA PRO A 33 10.12 -15.77 50.49
C PRO A 33 9.06 -16.07 49.41
N LEU A 34 8.40 -15.03 48.87
CA LEU A 34 7.38 -15.17 47.82
C LEU A 34 7.50 -14.13 46.70
N MET A 35 8.68 -13.52 46.55
CA MET A 35 9.04 -12.67 45.40
C MET A 35 10.32 -13.16 44.72
N ARG A 36 10.54 -14.49 44.73
CA ARG A 36 11.48 -15.20 43.84
C ARG A 36 10.73 -16.14 42.90
N ARG A 37 9.53 -15.78 42.46
CA ARG A 37 9.00 -16.36 41.22
C ARG A 37 9.76 -15.72 40.08
N HIS A 38 10.87 -16.37 39.73
CA HIS A 38 11.37 -16.45 38.37
C HIS A 38 11.04 -15.24 37.49
N ALA A 39 11.93 -14.25 37.49
CA ALA A 39 12.34 -13.64 36.24
C ALA A 39 13.07 -14.73 35.41
N GLN A 40 12.36 -15.80 35.04
CA GLN A 40 12.75 -16.63 33.93
C GLN A 40 12.55 -15.73 32.73
N GLN A 41 13.65 -15.24 32.16
CA GLN A 41 13.68 -14.93 30.74
C GLN A 41 13.13 -16.19 30.05
N GLN A 42 11.83 -16.22 29.72
CA GLN A 42 11.26 -17.28 28.90
C GLN A 42 12.01 -17.21 27.58
N GLN A 43 12.96 -18.14 27.39
CA GLN A 43 13.62 -18.29 26.11
C GLN A 43 12.53 -18.67 25.12
N LEU A 44 12.33 -17.82 24.11
CA LEU A 44 11.38 -18.06 23.03
C LEU A 44 11.72 -19.40 22.39
N THR A 45 10.70 -20.24 22.20
CA THR A 45 10.88 -21.48 21.45
C THR A 45 11.13 -21.14 19.97
N GLN A 46 11.71 -22.09 19.21
CA GLN A 46 11.86 -21.92 17.76
C GLN A 46 10.51 -21.66 17.07
N PHE A 47 9.44 -22.27 17.59
CA PHE A 47 8.08 -22.00 17.13
C PHE A 47 7.65 -20.54 17.39
N ASP A 48 7.93 -20.00 18.57
CA ASP A 48 7.60 -18.60 18.90
C ASP A 48 8.35 -17.62 17.99
N ILE A 49 9.61 -17.91 17.68
CA ILE A 49 10.43 -17.12 16.74
C ILE A 49 9.77 -17.13 15.35
N LYS A 50 9.38 -18.30 14.83
CA LYS A 50 8.69 -18.42 13.53
C LYS A 50 7.31 -17.77 13.52
N LEU A 51 6.61 -17.77 14.64
CA LEU A 51 5.34 -17.06 14.77
C LEU A 51 5.54 -15.54 14.66
N ILE A 52 6.58 -15.00 15.32
CA ILE A 52 6.93 -13.58 15.23
C ILE A 52 7.36 -13.20 13.81
N GLU A 53 8.16 -14.05 13.14
CA GLU A 53 8.54 -13.85 11.73
C GLU A 53 7.32 -13.84 10.81
N LEU A 54 6.39 -14.77 10.98
CA LEU A 54 5.13 -14.81 10.23
C LEU A 54 4.32 -13.53 10.44
N ASP A 55 4.20 -13.06 11.69
CA ASP A 55 3.48 -11.83 12.00
C ASP A 55 4.13 -10.62 11.32
N GLN A 56 5.46 -10.60 11.19
CA GLN A 56 6.15 -9.55 10.44
C GLN A 56 5.84 -9.63 8.94
N VAL A 57 5.88 -10.82 8.32
CA VAL A 57 5.49 -11.01 6.91
C VAL A 57 4.04 -10.54 6.67
N LYS A 58 3.13 -10.86 7.60
CA LYS A 58 1.73 -10.40 7.54
C LYS A 58 1.60 -8.89 7.68
N LYS A 59 2.38 -8.26 8.57
CA LYS A 59 2.41 -6.79 8.72
C LYS A 59 2.90 -6.12 7.44
N ASP A 60 3.94 -6.63 6.81
CA ASP A 60 4.47 -6.11 5.55
C ASP A 60 3.42 -6.24 4.42
N ALA A 61 2.76 -7.39 4.33
CA ALA A 61 1.67 -7.62 3.38
C ALA A 61 0.48 -6.66 3.62
N LEU A 62 0.11 -6.40 4.88
CA LEU A 62 -0.93 -5.44 5.23
C LEU A 62 -0.54 -3.99 4.89
N ALA A 63 0.72 -3.61 5.14
CA ALA A 63 1.23 -2.30 4.77
C ALA A 63 1.18 -2.10 3.25
N HIS A 64 1.56 -3.12 2.48
CA HIS A 64 1.52 -3.09 1.03
C HIS A 64 0.10 -3.09 0.46
N LEU A 65 -0.81 -3.86 1.09
CA LEU A 65 -2.25 -3.86 0.79
C LEU A 65 -2.85 -2.45 0.93
N LYS A 66 -2.47 -1.69 1.97
CA LYS A 66 -2.92 -0.30 2.16
C LYS A 66 -2.45 0.60 1.02
N LYS A 67 -1.21 0.44 0.55
CA LYS A 67 -0.67 1.21 -0.59
C LYS A 67 -1.44 0.93 -1.88
N TYR A 68 -1.72 -0.35 -2.19
CA TYR A 68 -2.53 -0.70 -3.35
C TYR A 68 -3.95 -0.13 -3.28
N ASN A 69 -4.59 -0.22 -2.11
CA ASN A 69 -5.92 0.35 -1.91
C ASN A 69 -5.91 1.88 -2.06
N ALA A 70 -4.89 2.56 -1.54
CA ALA A 70 -4.74 4.00 -1.70
C ALA A 70 -4.59 4.39 -3.19
N LEU A 71 -3.74 3.69 -3.95
CA LEU A 71 -3.59 3.92 -5.39
C LEU A 71 -4.90 3.65 -6.16
N ARG A 72 -5.64 2.60 -5.77
CA ARG A 72 -6.96 2.28 -6.32
C ARG A 72 -7.97 3.40 -6.07
N THR A 73 -8.05 3.92 -4.86
CA THR A 73 -8.95 5.03 -4.53
C THR A 73 -8.59 6.28 -5.34
N GLN A 74 -7.29 6.64 -5.38
CA GLN A 74 -6.82 7.77 -6.18
C GLN A 74 -7.17 7.62 -7.66
N PHE A 75 -7.01 6.42 -8.23
CA PHE A 75 -7.39 6.16 -9.62
C PHE A 75 -8.90 6.30 -9.83
N ILE A 76 -9.73 5.76 -8.95
CA ILE A 76 -11.20 5.83 -9.07
C ILE A 76 -11.68 7.29 -8.98
N GLU A 77 -11.16 8.07 -8.04
CA GLU A 77 -11.47 9.50 -7.88
C GLU A 77 -11.04 10.29 -9.11
N TRP A 78 -9.79 10.11 -9.55
CA TRP A 78 -9.27 10.73 -10.76
C TRP A 78 -10.09 10.36 -11.98
N PHE A 79 -10.40 9.09 -12.18
CA PHE A 79 -11.15 8.60 -13.33
C PHE A 79 -12.57 9.15 -13.34
N SER A 80 -13.22 9.23 -12.18
CA SER A 80 -14.58 9.80 -12.07
C SER A 80 -14.64 11.26 -12.51
N ALA A 81 -13.58 12.04 -12.21
CA ALA A 81 -13.49 13.45 -12.61
C ALA A 81 -13.00 13.66 -14.06
N ASN A 82 -12.11 12.80 -14.56
CA ASN A 82 -11.34 13.08 -15.78
C ASN A 82 -11.67 12.18 -16.99
N ASN A 83 -12.52 11.16 -16.85
CA ASN A 83 -12.76 10.17 -17.91
C ASN A 83 -13.09 10.76 -19.30
N LYS A 84 -13.96 11.77 -19.38
CA LYS A 84 -14.33 12.42 -20.65
C LYS A 84 -13.14 13.12 -21.28
N ALA A 85 -12.41 13.89 -20.47
CA ALA A 85 -11.22 14.63 -20.93
C ALA A 85 -10.12 13.69 -21.40
N PHE A 86 -9.92 12.57 -20.70
CA PHE A 86 -9.00 11.51 -21.09
C PHE A 86 -9.36 10.90 -22.46
N CYS A 87 -10.62 10.50 -22.67
CA CYS A 87 -11.07 9.96 -23.95
C CYS A 87 -10.95 10.97 -25.10
N VAL A 88 -11.32 12.22 -24.87
CA VAL A 88 -11.20 13.29 -25.87
C VAL A 88 -9.74 13.51 -26.25
N ALA A 89 -8.82 13.53 -25.28
CA ALA A 89 -7.40 13.66 -25.56
C ALA A 89 -6.88 12.51 -26.43
N LEU A 90 -7.25 11.28 -26.08
CA LEU A 90 -6.87 10.08 -26.82
C LEU A 90 -7.34 10.11 -28.28
N GLN A 91 -8.63 10.41 -28.49
CA GLN A 91 -9.22 10.54 -29.83
C GLN A 91 -8.60 11.68 -30.63
N THR A 92 -8.27 12.81 -29.98
CA THR A 92 -7.64 13.94 -30.65
C THR A 92 -6.28 13.56 -31.22
N VAL A 93 -5.49 12.79 -30.48
CA VAL A 93 -4.20 12.26 -30.97
C VAL A 93 -4.40 11.29 -32.13
N GLN A 94 -5.38 10.39 -32.04
CA GLN A 94 -5.71 9.45 -33.12
C GLN A 94 -6.16 10.16 -34.41
N LEU A 95 -6.93 11.25 -34.30
CA LEU A 95 -7.36 12.06 -35.43
C LEU A 95 -6.23 12.92 -36.01
N ALA A 96 -5.31 13.37 -35.17
CA ALA A 96 -4.17 14.17 -35.59
C ALA A 96 -3.17 13.38 -36.44
N VAL A 97 -2.98 12.09 -36.12
CA VAL A 97 -1.98 11.24 -36.78
C VAL A 97 -2.51 9.82 -36.99
N PRO A 98 -3.55 9.65 -37.84
CA PRO A 98 -4.26 8.38 -37.98
C PRO A 98 -3.41 7.24 -38.55
N ASP A 99 -2.34 7.57 -39.28
CA ASP A 99 -1.46 6.58 -39.91
C ASP A 99 -0.37 6.05 -38.96
N LEU A 100 -0.07 6.77 -37.87
CA LEU A 100 0.99 6.42 -36.92
C LEU A 100 0.45 5.93 -35.57
N VAL A 101 -0.80 6.22 -35.25
CA VAL A 101 -1.42 5.87 -33.98
C VAL A 101 -2.45 4.75 -34.19
N PRO A 102 -2.40 3.67 -33.42
CA PRO A 102 -3.38 2.60 -33.57
C PRO A 102 -4.80 3.09 -33.28
N ARG A 103 -5.76 2.69 -34.12
CA ARG A 103 -7.19 3.02 -33.97
C ARG A 103 -7.79 2.37 -32.73
N ASP A 104 -7.39 1.13 -32.48
CA ASP A 104 -7.76 0.38 -31.29
C ASP A 104 -6.56 0.24 -30.36
N ILE A 105 -6.77 0.46 -29.06
CA ILE A 105 -5.72 0.31 -28.06
C ILE A 105 -5.98 -0.99 -27.30
N TYR A 106 -5.19 -2.02 -27.61
CA TYR A 106 -5.37 -3.33 -27.01
C TYR A 106 -4.34 -3.65 -25.95
N THR A 107 -3.22 -2.93 -25.92
CA THR A 107 -2.10 -3.18 -25.01
C THR A 107 -1.59 -1.88 -24.41
N MET A 108 -0.75 -1.99 -23.37
CA MET A 108 -0.11 -0.82 -22.79
C MET A 108 0.93 -0.23 -23.74
N ASN A 109 1.58 -1.07 -24.55
CA ASN A 109 2.48 -0.64 -25.62
C ASN A 109 1.76 0.21 -26.69
N ASP A 110 0.52 -0.13 -27.06
CA ASP A 110 -0.27 0.70 -27.97
C ASP A 110 -0.57 2.08 -27.37
N PHE A 111 -0.90 2.14 -26.09
CA PHE A 111 -1.11 3.40 -25.39
C PHE A 111 0.17 4.23 -25.29
N ILE A 112 1.32 3.61 -25.01
CA ILE A 112 2.61 4.29 -24.95
C ILE A 112 2.92 4.97 -26.29
N LYS A 113 2.68 4.29 -27.42
CA LYS A 113 2.83 4.89 -28.75
C LYS A 113 1.94 6.12 -28.93
N VAL A 114 0.68 6.05 -28.46
CA VAL A 114 -0.23 7.22 -28.51
C VAL A 114 0.34 8.38 -27.69
N LEU A 115 0.85 8.10 -26.49
CA LEU A 115 1.44 9.11 -25.61
C LEU A 115 2.71 9.73 -26.21
N GLU A 116 3.59 8.94 -26.81
CA GLU A 116 4.78 9.41 -27.53
C GLU A 116 4.40 10.34 -28.68
N MET A 117 3.42 9.94 -29.49
CA MET A 117 2.92 10.78 -30.57
C MET A 117 2.31 12.09 -30.05
N CYS A 118 1.59 12.04 -28.92
CA CYS A 118 1.08 13.24 -28.26
C CYS A 118 2.21 14.20 -27.87
N ARG A 119 3.28 13.69 -27.22
CA ARG A 119 4.47 14.48 -26.84
C ARG A 119 5.14 15.12 -28.06
N LEU A 120 5.25 14.37 -29.16
CA LEU A 120 5.82 14.87 -30.42
C LEU A 120 4.98 15.97 -31.08
N LEU A 121 3.66 15.90 -31.00
CA LEU A 121 2.76 16.94 -31.53
C LEU A 121 2.88 18.24 -30.72
N LEU A 122 2.96 18.13 -29.40
CA LEU A 122 3.10 19.26 -28.49
C LEU A 122 4.44 19.98 -28.66
N SER A 123 5.55 19.23 -28.83
CA SER A 123 6.89 19.80 -29.00
C SER A 123 7.00 20.68 -30.26
N LYS A 124 6.22 20.38 -31.30
CA LYS A 124 6.18 21.15 -32.55
C LYS A 124 5.43 22.48 -32.43
N LYS A 125 4.87 22.84 -31.27
CA LYS A 125 4.10 24.08 -30.96
C LYS A 125 2.98 24.44 -31.94
N ARG A 126 2.65 23.56 -32.89
CA ARG A 126 1.61 23.76 -33.91
C ARG A 126 0.24 23.25 -33.46
N TRP A 127 0.20 22.46 -32.39
CA TRP A 127 -1.01 21.79 -31.93
C TRP A 127 -1.35 22.25 -30.51
N ARG A 128 -2.58 22.73 -30.33
CA ARG A 128 -3.17 22.92 -28.99
C ARG A 128 -4.04 21.71 -28.69
N LEU A 129 -3.43 20.64 -28.18
CA LEU A 129 -4.19 19.50 -27.67
C LEU A 129 -4.80 19.88 -26.32
N THR A 130 -6.13 20.02 -26.30
CA THR A 130 -6.89 20.13 -25.06
C THR A 130 -6.75 18.84 -24.27
N SER A 131 -6.51 18.95 -22.95
CA SER A 131 -6.51 17.82 -22.02
C SER A 131 -5.46 16.73 -22.23
N HIS A 132 -4.39 16.98 -23.01
CA HIS A 132 -3.29 16.02 -23.21
C HIS A 132 -2.63 15.55 -21.90
N GLU A 133 -2.60 16.42 -20.89
CA GLU A 133 -2.11 16.12 -19.54
C GLU A 133 -2.79 14.88 -18.95
N LYS A 134 -4.02 14.58 -19.36
CA LYS A 134 -4.76 13.39 -18.87
C LYS A 134 -4.16 12.08 -19.35
N LEU A 135 -3.49 12.06 -20.50
CA LEU A 135 -2.75 10.89 -20.96
C LEU A 135 -1.50 10.66 -20.09
N GLU A 136 -0.81 11.74 -19.72
CA GLU A 136 0.34 11.69 -18.81
C GLU A 136 -0.07 11.25 -17.41
N GLU A 137 -1.15 11.82 -16.86
CA GLU A 137 -1.69 11.44 -15.55
C GLU A 137 -2.06 9.96 -15.51
N PHE A 138 -2.69 9.42 -16.57
CA PHE A 138 -2.96 7.98 -16.67
C PHE A 138 -1.67 7.15 -16.69
N TYR A 139 -0.66 7.57 -17.46
CA TYR A 139 0.63 6.90 -17.52
C TYR A 139 1.38 6.94 -16.19
N GLU A 140 1.20 8.00 -15.40
CA GLU A 140 1.74 8.09 -14.05
C GLU A 140 1.13 7.03 -13.13
N PHE A 141 -0.19 6.79 -13.21
CA PHE A 141 -0.81 5.68 -12.46
C PHE A 141 -0.21 4.32 -12.84
N TRP A 142 0.04 4.07 -14.13
CA TRP A 142 0.71 2.85 -14.59
C TRP A 142 2.12 2.72 -14.03
N THR A 143 2.89 3.80 -14.03
CA THR A 143 4.27 3.82 -13.51
C THR A 143 4.28 3.55 -12.01
N ARG A 144 3.44 4.27 -11.25
CA ARG A 144 3.30 4.08 -9.79
C ARG A 144 2.83 2.68 -9.44
N LEU A 145 1.93 2.09 -10.24
CA LEU A 145 1.49 0.71 -10.06
C LEU A 145 2.65 -0.27 -10.29
N SER A 146 3.45 -0.06 -11.33
CA SER A 146 4.60 -0.90 -11.67
C SER A 146 5.69 -0.85 -10.59
N GLU A 147 5.99 0.34 -10.05
CA GLU A 147 6.89 0.51 -8.90
C GLU A 147 6.35 -0.20 -7.65
N LEU A 148 5.05 -0.06 -7.39
CA LEU A 148 4.39 -0.69 -6.26
C LEU A 148 4.38 -2.22 -6.40
N LYS A 149 4.26 -2.73 -7.61
CA LYS A 149 4.41 -4.14 -7.93
C LYS A 149 5.82 -4.63 -7.63
N ALA A 150 6.86 -3.98 -8.15
CA ALA A 150 8.25 -4.34 -7.88
C ALA A 150 8.57 -4.33 -6.36
N MET A 151 8.04 -3.36 -5.61
CA MET A 151 8.15 -3.35 -4.15
C MET A 151 7.41 -4.52 -3.49
N GLY A 152 6.26 -4.92 -4.02
CA GLY A 152 5.49 -6.06 -3.52
C GLY A 152 6.17 -7.40 -3.79
N ASP A 153 6.85 -7.51 -4.92
CA ASP A 153 7.59 -8.71 -5.33
C ASP A 153 8.67 -8.99 -4.29
N LYS A 154 9.50 -7.99 -4.00
CA LYS A 154 10.59 -8.08 -3.03
C LYS A 154 10.10 -8.19 -1.58
N ASN A 155 9.20 -7.31 -1.16
CA ASN A 155 8.87 -7.18 0.27
C ASN A 155 7.76 -8.13 0.74
N VAL A 156 6.95 -8.65 -0.18
CA VAL A 156 5.80 -9.50 0.17
C VAL A 156 5.99 -10.90 -0.40
N TYR A 157 6.13 -11.04 -1.71
CA TYR A 157 6.15 -12.38 -2.34
C TYR A 157 7.43 -13.16 -2.02
N GLU A 158 8.60 -12.57 -2.25
CA GLU A 158 9.90 -13.20 -1.94
C GLU A 158 10.00 -13.54 -0.46
N ARG A 159 9.72 -12.58 0.45
CA ARG A 159 9.71 -12.84 1.90
C ARG A 159 8.73 -13.93 2.32
N THR A 160 7.58 -14.02 1.65
CA THR A 160 6.62 -15.10 1.91
C THR A 160 7.18 -16.46 1.47
N CYS A 161 7.85 -16.52 0.32
CA CYS A 161 8.50 -17.75 -0.15
C CYS A 161 9.63 -18.16 0.79
N GLU A 162 10.53 -17.25 1.13
CA GLU A 162 11.62 -17.47 2.10
C GLU A 162 11.08 -17.97 3.45
N PHE A 163 10.00 -17.35 3.95
CA PHE A 163 9.37 -17.79 5.18
C PHE A 163 8.82 -19.21 5.06
N CYS A 164 8.07 -19.52 3.99
CA CYS A 164 7.49 -20.83 3.76
C CYS A 164 8.54 -21.94 3.60
N GLU A 165 9.70 -21.62 3.02
CA GLU A 165 10.84 -22.55 2.91
C GLU A 165 11.54 -22.77 4.26
N SER A 166 11.46 -21.80 5.18
CA SER A 166 12.12 -21.85 6.49
C SER A 166 11.37 -22.65 7.56
N ILE A 167 10.16 -23.13 7.27
CA ILE A 167 9.30 -23.84 8.21
C ILE A 167 9.01 -25.26 7.74
N THR A 168 8.80 -26.19 8.66
CA THR A 168 8.51 -27.59 8.33
C THR A 168 7.12 -27.77 7.74
N ARG A 169 6.12 -27.07 8.30
CA ARG A 169 4.71 -27.27 7.92
C ARG A 169 3.84 -26.04 8.07
N LEU A 170 3.13 -25.71 6.98
CA LEU A 170 1.97 -24.80 7.01
C LEU A 170 0.73 -25.58 7.44
N ARG A 171 -0.13 -24.93 8.22
CA ARG A 171 -1.45 -25.47 8.57
C ARG A 171 -2.33 -25.66 7.33
N GLU A 172 -2.20 -24.75 6.37
CA GLU A 172 -3.01 -24.70 5.15
C GLU A 172 -2.11 -24.49 3.92
N PRO A 173 -1.39 -25.53 3.45
CA PRO A 173 -0.46 -25.42 2.32
C PRO A 173 -1.14 -24.92 1.04
N GLN A 174 -2.42 -25.24 0.84
CA GLN A 174 -3.23 -24.77 -0.28
C GLN A 174 -3.32 -23.23 -0.38
N ILE A 175 -3.08 -22.48 0.70
CA ILE A 175 -3.04 -21.01 0.66
C ILE A 175 -1.80 -20.54 -0.07
N LYS A 176 -0.63 -21.16 0.18
CA LYS A 176 0.62 -20.84 -0.54
C LYS A 176 0.49 -21.16 -2.03
N ASP A 177 -0.09 -22.31 -2.38
CA ASP A 177 -0.36 -22.66 -3.79
C ASP A 177 -1.24 -21.61 -4.48
N LYS A 178 -2.26 -21.10 -3.78
CA LYS A 178 -3.12 -20.03 -4.31
C LYS A 178 -2.36 -18.72 -4.47
N ILE A 179 -1.49 -18.37 -3.53
CA ILE A 179 -0.61 -17.19 -3.61
C ILE A 179 0.26 -17.31 -4.86
N ASP A 180 0.94 -18.44 -5.05
CA ASP A 180 1.87 -18.65 -6.16
C ASP A 180 1.18 -18.62 -7.51
N ARG A 181 0.02 -19.29 -7.64
CA ARG A 181 -0.78 -19.26 -8.87
C ARG A 181 -1.28 -17.85 -9.18
N LEU A 182 -1.76 -17.11 -8.18
CA LEU A 182 -2.22 -15.74 -8.38
C LEU A 182 -1.07 -14.80 -8.73
N TYR A 183 0.10 -14.98 -8.11
CA TYR A 183 1.27 -14.17 -8.38
C TYR A 183 1.85 -14.43 -9.77
N ALA A 184 1.94 -15.70 -10.19
CA ALA A 184 2.34 -16.07 -11.55
C ALA A 184 1.38 -15.49 -12.60
N LYS A 185 0.07 -15.58 -12.33
CA LYS A 185 -0.96 -14.94 -13.16
C LYS A 185 -0.76 -13.43 -13.23
N LEU A 186 -0.57 -12.77 -12.08
CA LEU A 186 -0.32 -11.34 -11.99
C LEU A 186 0.93 -10.92 -12.80
N ASN A 187 2.03 -11.67 -12.72
CA ASN A 187 3.24 -11.37 -13.49
C ASN A 187 3.00 -11.40 -15.00
N LYS A 188 2.23 -12.38 -15.49
CA LYS A 188 1.84 -12.45 -16.89
C LYS A 188 0.98 -11.23 -17.28
N GLU A 189 0.04 -10.88 -16.42
CA GLU A 189 -0.92 -9.79 -16.66
C GLU A 189 -0.32 -8.40 -16.56
N TYR A 190 0.80 -8.22 -15.84
CA TYR A 190 1.52 -6.94 -15.77
C TYR A 190 2.36 -6.63 -17.02
N SER A 191 2.42 -7.55 -17.99
CA SER A 191 3.16 -7.31 -19.23
C SER A 191 2.58 -6.14 -20.01
N ASN A 192 3.44 -5.33 -20.63
CA ASN A 192 2.98 -4.27 -21.52
C ASN A 192 2.24 -4.79 -22.76
N ASP A 193 2.46 -6.06 -23.12
CA ASP A 193 1.82 -6.75 -24.24
C ASP A 193 0.52 -7.48 -23.85
N PHE A 194 0.09 -7.35 -22.59
CA PHE A 194 -1.15 -7.96 -22.15
C PHE A 194 -2.34 -7.39 -22.91
N ILE A 195 -3.15 -8.28 -23.51
CA ILE A 195 -4.29 -7.91 -24.35
C ILE A 195 -5.48 -7.58 -23.45
N PHE A 196 -5.88 -6.32 -23.39
CA PHE A 196 -6.97 -5.85 -22.54
C PHE A 196 -8.33 -6.50 -22.84
N LYS A 197 -8.52 -7.07 -24.04
CA LYS A 197 -9.70 -7.88 -24.37
C LYS A 197 -9.92 -9.06 -23.44
N GLU A 198 -8.87 -9.57 -22.82
CA GLU A 198 -8.99 -10.66 -21.84
C GLU A 198 -9.68 -10.22 -20.54
N ILE A 199 -9.75 -8.90 -20.28
CA ILE A 199 -10.38 -8.29 -19.09
C ILE A 199 -11.90 -8.09 -19.30
N HIS A 200 -12.39 -8.16 -20.54
CA HIS A 200 -13.70 -7.63 -20.94
C HIS A 200 -14.94 -8.36 -20.38
N ASN A 201 -14.80 -9.35 -19.49
CA ASN A 201 -15.93 -10.09 -18.92
C ASN A 201 -15.98 -10.17 -17.39
N GLU A 202 -15.17 -9.40 -16.65
CA GLU A 202 -15.31 -9.37 -15.19
C GLU A 202 -16.51 -8.50 -14.75
N ARG A 203 -17.38 -9.04 -13.88
CA ARG A 203 -18.54 -8.34 -13.26
C ARG A 203 -18.17 -6.98 -12.63
N ASP A 204 -16.92 -6.77 -12.24
CA ASP A 204 -16.46 -5.53 -11.61
C ASP A 204 -16.23 -4.38 -12.61
N ASN A 205 -16.25 -4.65 -13.92
CA ASN A 205 -16.19 -3.62 -14.95
C ASN A 205 -17.54 -2.88 -15.11
N LEU A 206 -18.59 -3.24 -14.35
CA LEU A 206 -19.90 -2.57 -14.38
C LEU A 206 -19.81 -1.07 -14.09
N PHE A 207 -18.80 -0.62 -13.32
CA PHE A 207 -18.52 0.80 -13.11
C PHE A 207 -17.99 1.48 -14.38
N THR A 208 -17.13 0.81 -15.14
CA THR A 208 -16.55 1.28 -16.40
C THR A 208 -17.57 1.25 -17.55
N TYR A 209 -18.50 0.27 -17.54
CA TYR A 209 -19.48 0.05 -18.62
C TYR A 209 -20.57 1.14 -18.72
N ARG A 210 -20.87 1.87 -17.65
CA ARG A 210 -21.97 2.85 -17.66
C ARG A 210 -21.66 4.17 -18.37
N MET A 211 -20.41 4.45 -18.74
CA MET A 211 -20.00 5.83 -19.06
C MET A 211 -19.15 6.00 -20.33
N MET A 212 -18.76 4.93 -21.05
CA MET A 212 -17.63 5.03 -21.98
C MET A 212 -17.83 4.35 -23.35
N GLN A 213 -17.06 4.84 -24.33
CA GLN A 213 -16.95 4.20 -25.64
C GLN A 213 -16.33 2.81 -25.51
N PRO A 214 -16.92 1.77 -26.11
CA PRO A 214 -16.44 0.39 -25.99
C PRO A 214 -14.97 0.18 -26.35
N ALA A 215 -14.41 1.00 -27.23
CA ALA A 215 -13.05 0.88 -27.75
C ALA A 215 -11.93 1.10 -26.70
N PHE A 216 -12.18 1.84 -25.61
CA PHE A 216 -11.16 2.17 -24.61
C PHE A 216 -11.39 1.53 -23.24
N LEU A 217 -12.47 0.75 -23.10
CA LEU A 217 -12.84 0.11 -21.84
C LEU A 217 -11.74 -0.81 -21.30
N GLY A 218 -11.10 -1.60 -22.18
CA GLY A 218 -9.99 -2.47 -21.80
C GLY A 218 -8.84 -1.72 -21.15
N LEU A 219 -8.36 -0.64 -21.78
CA LEU A 219 -7.28 0.22 -21.27
C LEU A 219 -7.63 0.80 -19.89
N ILE A 220 -8.84 1.33 -19.76
CA ILE A 220 -9.28 2.00 -18.53
C ILE A 220 -9.44 1.00 -17.38
N SER A 221 -9.98 -0.19 -17.67
CA SER A 221 -10.19 -1.24 -16.68
C SER A 221 -8.89 -1.93 -16.25
N TYR A 222 -7.80 -1.76 -17.01
CA TYR A 222 -6.55 -2.48 -16.78
C TYR A 222 -5.91 -2.20 -15.42
N ILE A 223 -5.74 -0.93 -15.04
CA ILE A 223 -5.16 -0.54 -13.74
C ILE A 223 -6.02 -1.05 -12.56
N PRO A 224 -7.35 -0.81 -12.50
CA PRO A 224 -8.21 -1.38 -11.47
C PRO A 224 -8.15 -2.91 -11.39
N TYR A 225 -8.08 -3.58 -12.54
CA TYR A 225 -7.99 -5.03 -12.64
C TYR A 225 -6.73 -5.57 -11.98
N LEU A 226 -5.56 -5.02 -12.31
CA LEU A 226 -4.29 -5.42 -11.72
C LEU A 226 -4.25 -5.13 -10.21
N LEU A 227 -4.76 -3.97 -9.79
CA LEU A 227 -4.86 -3.60 -8.38
C LEU A 227 -5.72 -4.60 -7.59
N LYS A 228 -6.84 -5.05 -8.16
CA LYS A 228 -7.70 -6.08 -7.57
C LYS A 228 -6.96 -7.40 -7.40
N ASN A 229 -6.17 -7.83 -8.38
CA ASN A 229 -5.42 -9.09 -8.27
C ASN A 229 -4.23 -8.96 -7.29
N ALA A 230 -3.53 -7.83 -7.29
CA ALA A 230 -2.42 -7.56 -6.37
C ALA A 230 -2.88 -7.48 -4.90
N THR A 231 -4.03 -6.86 -4.63
CA THR A 231 -4.62 -6.81 -3.27
C THR A 231 -5.04 -8.19 -2.77
N LYS A 232 -5.55 -9.07 -3.65
CA LYS A 232 -5.86 -10.47 -3.28
C LYS A 232 -4.63 -11.26 -2.86
N VAL A 233 -3.50 -11.09 -3.55
CA VAL A 233 -2.23 -11.73 -3.16
C VAL A 233 -1.85 -11.31 -1.74
N CYS A 234 -1.82 -10.01 -1.47
CA CYS A 234 -1.49 -9.49 -0.15
C CYS A 234 -2.47 -10.01 0.93
N TYR A 235 -3.77 -10.05 0.63
CA TYR A 235 -4.77 -10.58 1.54
C TYR A 235 -4.52 -12.06 1.88
N LEU A 236 -4.19 -12.89 0.90
CA LEU A 236 -3.93 -14.31 1.15
C LEU A 236 -2.69 -14.54 2.03
N VAL A 237 -1.64 -13.72 1.86
CA VAL A 237 -0.47 -13.77 2.76
C VAL A 237 -0.90 -13.55 4.21
N THR A 238 -1.84 -12.64 4.48
CA THR A 238 -2.37 -12.43 5.84
C THR A 238 -3.09 -13.64 6.43
N LYS A 239 -3.49 -14.60 5.60
CA LYS A 239 -4.21 -15.82 5.99
C LYS A 239 -3.30 -17.03 6.22
N LEU A 240 -1.98 -16.89 6.07
CA LEU A 240 -1.04 -17.97 6.37
C LEU A 240 -1.03 -18.30 7.86
N HIS A 241 -0.91 -19.59 8.19
CA HIS A 241 -0.79 -20.08 9.56
C HIS A 241 0.22 -21.23 9.58
N ILE A 242 1.06 -21.28 10.61
CA ILE A 242 1.98 -22.39 10.87
C ILE A 242 1.34 -23.43 11.80
N GLU A 243 1.72 -24.69 11.62
CA GLU A 243 1.31 -25.79 12.49
C GLU A 243 2.44 -26.06 13.51
N LYS A 244 2.08 -26.30 14.77
CA LYS A 244 3.04 -26.69 15.80
C LYS A 244 3.33 -28.19 15.64
N GLU A 245 4.60 -28.55 15.50
CA GLU A 245 5.04 -29.94 15.53
C GLU A 245 4.69 -30.65 16.84
#